data_AF-A0A8T3U8X4-F1
#
_entry.id   AF-A0A8T3U8X4-F1
#
_cell.length_a   1.000
_cell.length_b   1.000
_cell.length_c   1.000
_cell.angle_alpha   90.00
_cell.angle_beta   90.00
_cell.angle_gamma   90.00
#
_symmetry.space_group_name_H-M   'P 1'
#
loop_
_entity.id
_entity.type
_entity.pdbx_description
1 polymer ?
#
loop_
_entity_poly.entity_id
_entity_poly.type
_entity_poly.pdbx_seq_one_letter_code
_entity_poly.pdbx_strand_id
1 'polypeptide(L)'
;MIWDYDVVMYGTWDSNAFNLLSDNTINIISDYINKGNGILTGHDTIGAGIGYNGMSKIASKFNIAIGVWGASQSLGYDYNIQWFYGADKIKVSKKGFLTQFPWNLGPVGTVLNVPYTHTASNAAKGNVWMEFEKPGIDVIENGVRKDASILPKGPNYSYYLTTWNNTAMIQTGHSNGESTEDERKVLANTLFYLKQLTHKTEILDNSARDIADPNKP
;
A
#
# COMPACT_ATOMS: atom_id res chain seq x y z
N MET A 1 -19.63 14.36 -1.48
CA MET A 1 -18.74 13.88 -2.56
C MET A 1 -18.02 12.59 -2.15
N ILE A 2 -17.05 12.54 -1.22
CA ILE A 2 -16.49 11.20 -0.85
C ILE A 2 -17.52 10.28 -0.17
N TRP A 3 -18.51 10.87 0.51
CA TRP A 3 -19.57 10.17 1.23
C TRP A 3 -20.55 9.41 0.34
N ASP A 4 -20.50 9.63 -0.97
CA ASP A 4 -21.37 8.97 -1.95
C ASP A 4 -20.73 7.69 -2.51
N TYR A 5 -19.51 7.35 -2.07
CA TYR A 5 -18.74 6.19 -2.49
C TYR A 5 -18.44 5.29 -1.29
N ASP A 6 -18.32 3.98 -1.53
CA ASP A 6 -17.89 3.00 -0.52
C ASP A 6 -16.37 2.93 -0.37
N VAL A 7 -15.64 3.28 -1.44
CA VAL A 7 -14.18 3.23 -1.52
C VAL A 7 -13.67 4.46 -2.25
N VAL A 8 -12.61 5.08 -1.71
CA VAL A 8 -11.87 6.16 -2.38
C VAL A 8 -10.41 5.76 -2.55
N MET A 9 -9.85 6.09 -3.71
CA MET A 9 -8.42 5.99 -3.98
C MET A 9 -7.81 7.38 -4.08
N TYR A 10 -6.63 7.56 -3.49
CA TYR A 10 -5.89 8.83 -3.52
C TYR A 10 -4.40 8.61 -3.78
N GLY A 11 -3.78 9.50 -4.56
CA GLY A 11 -2.33 9.70 -4.58
C GLY A 11 -1.52 8.72 -5.44
N THR A 12 -2.04 8.33 -6.60
CA THR A 12 -1.18 7.86 -7.70
C THR A 12 -0.36 9.02 -8.28
N TRP A 13 0.72 8.73 -9.00
CA TRP A 13 1.65 9.72 -9.54
C TRP A 13 2.30 10.59 -8.48
N ASP A 14 3.17 10.01 -7.65
CA ASP A 14 3.94 10.69 -6.59
C ASP A 14 3.07 11.60 -5.71
N SER A 15 2.10 11.04 -4.98
CA SER A 15 1.09 11.81 -4.23
C SER A 15 0.29 12.80 -5.07
N ASN A 16 -0.10 12.42 -6.29
CA ASN A 16 -0.77 13.31 -7.24
C ASN A 16 0.04 14.60 -7.50
N ALA A 17 1.29 14.41 -7.96
CA ALA A 17 2.29 15.45 -8.18
C ALA A 17 2.63 16.26 -6.92
N PHE A 18 2.90 15.56 -5.82
CA PHE A 18 3.21 16.11 -4.49
C PHE A 18 2.13 17.03 -3.94
N ASN A 19 0.87 16.77 -4.30
CA ASN A 19 -0.25 17.52 -3.76
C ASN A 19 -0.47 17.14 -2.30
N LEU A 20 -0.28 18.11 -1.41
CA LEU A 20 -0.45 17.91 0.02
C LEU A 20 -1.90 18.19 0.43
N LEU A 21 -2.58 17.17 0.95
CA LEU A 21 -3.92 17.34 1.49
C LEU A 21 -3.92 18.21 2.75
N SER A 22 -4.91 19.11 2.84
CA SER A 22 -5.13 19.95 4.03
C SER A 22 -5.56 19.14 5.25
N ASP A 23 -5.34 19.68 6.45
CA ASP A 23 -5.76 19.04 7.72
C ASP A 23 -7.27 18.80 7.77
N ASN A 24 -8.08 19.71 7.22
CA ASN A 24 -9.51 19.52 7.12
C ASN A 24 -9.87 18.30 6.24
N THR A 25 -9.16 18.13 5.11
CA THR A 25 -9.33 16.97 4.23
C THR A 25 -8.93 15.68 4.96
N ILE A 26 -7.82 15.70 5.71
CA ILE A 26 -7.36 14.54 6.49
C ILE A 26 -8.37 14.15 7.57
N ASN A 27 -8.98 15.12 8.25
CA ASN A 27 -10.04 14.85 9.22
C ASN A 27 -11.26 14.19 8.56
N ILE A 28 -11.67 14.67 7.38
CA ILE A 28 -12.78 14.06 6.62
C ILE A 28 -12.44 12.62 6.21
N ILE A 29 -11.21 12.36 5.73
CA ILE A 29 -10.76 10.99 5.39
C ILE A 29 -10.70 10.10 6.64
N SER A 30 -10.21 10.62 7.76
CA SER A 30 -10.17 9.92 9.04
C SER A 30 -11.55 9.46 9.49
N ASP A 31 -12.56 10.33 9.38
CA ASP A 31 -13.95 10.03 9.72
C ASP A 31 -14.59 9.04 8.74
N TYR A 32 -14.22 9.14 7.46
CA TYR A 32 -14.66 8.21 6.43
C TYR A 32 -14.17 6.78 6.72
N ILE A 33 -12.90 6.63 7.11
CA ILE A 33 -12.32 5.36 7.57
C ILE A 33 -13.04 4.87 8.84
N ASN A 34 -13.30 5.75 9.82
CA ASN A 34 -13.97 5.38 11.07
C ASN A 34 -15.40 4.83 10.86
N LYS A 35 -16.07 5.25 9.78
CA LYS A 35 -17.40 4.75 9.39
C LYS A 35 -17.36 3.43 8.60
N GLY A 36 -16.18 2.83 8.42
CA GLY A 36 -16.01 1.54 7.76
C GLY A 36 -15.79 1.62 6.25
N ASN A 37 -15.71 2.81 5.67
CA ASN A 37 -15.50 2.96 4.23
C ASN A 37 -14.04 2.71 3.84
N GLY A 38 -13.82 2.20 2.62
CA GLY A 38 -12.50 1.81 2.13
C GLY A 38 -11.63 2.98 1.69
N ILE A 39 -10.35 3.02 2.09
CA ILE A 39 -9.37 3.95 1.50
C ILE A 39 -8.17 3.19 0.95
N LEU A 40 -7.85 3.43 -0.33
CA LEU A 40 -6.58 3.06 -0.95
C LEU A 40 -5.72 4.31 -1.12
N THR A 41 -4.57 4.36 -0.46
CA THR A 41 -3.59 5.43 -0.64
C THR A 41 -2.42 4.94 -1.49
N GLY A 42 -1.96 5.80 -2.41
CA GLY A 42 -0.94 5.49 -3.39
C GLY A 42 0.47 5.87 -2.94
N HIS A 43 1.38 5.82 -3.91
CA HIS A 43 2.79 6.08 -3.72
C HIS A 43 3.11 7.47 -3.14
N ASP A 44 4.10 7.52 -2.25
CA ASP A 44 4.59 8.72 -1.53
C ASP A 44 3.58 9.49 -0.67
N THR A 45 2.34 9.00 -0.55
CA THR A 45 1.28 9.69 0.22
C THR A 45 1.49 9.63 1.73
N ILE A 46 2.28 8.67 2.21
CA ILE A 46 2.67 8.50 3.62
C ILE A 46 4.19 8.28 3.68
N GLY A 47 4.87 9.01 4.56
CA GLY A 47 6.32 8.98 4.67
C GLY A 47 7.00 9.92 3.67
N ALA A 48 8.10 9.48 3.06
CA ALA A 48 8.82 10.20 2.00
C ALA A 48 9.05 11.71 2.29
N GLY A 49 9.08 12.54 1.25
CA GLY A 49 9.35 13.98 1.35
C GLY A 49 8.27 14.81 2.05
N ILE A 50 7.08 14.26 2.33
CA ILE A 50 5.98 14.98 2.99
C ILE A 50 6.09 14.96 4.52
N GLY A 51 6.94 14.10 5.09
CA GLY A 51 7.09 13.92 6.55
C GLY A 51 5.74 13.62 7.23
N TYR A 52 5.51 14.19 8.41
CA TYR A 52 4.26 14.05 9.17
C TYR A 52 3.13 15.01 8.75
N ASN A 53 3.00 15.28 7.45
CA ASN A 53 1.90 16.07 6.90
C ASN A 53 0.95 15.21 6.06
N GLY A 54 -0.21 15.76 5.71
CA GLY A 54 -1.19 15.06 4.87
C GLY A 54 -1.58 13.69 5.45
N MET A 55 -1.56 12.64 4.64
CA MET A 55 -1.98 11.30 5.07
C MET A 55 -1.05 10.71 6.13
N SER A 56 0.20 11.18 6.26
CA SER A 56 1.10 10.72 7.33
C SER A 56 0.54 11.00 8.73
N LYS A 57 -0.28 12.05 8.91
CA LYS A 57 -0.97 12.33 10.18
C LYS A 57 -1.93 11.23 10.62
N ILE A 58 -2.37 10.38 9.68
CA ILE A 58 -3.25 9.24 9.92
C ILE A 58 -2.60 7.91 9.55
N ALA A 59 -1.26 7.84 9.47
CA ALA A 59 -0.52 6.62 9.12
C ALA A 59 -0.84 5.42 10.03
N SER A 60 -1.19 5.68 11.29
CA SER A 60 -1.64 4.64 12.23
C SER A 60 -2.91 3.92 11.77
N LYS A 61 -3.81 4.59 11.02
CA LYS A 61 -5.00 3.96 10.42
C LYS A 61 -4.66 3.00 9.29
N PHE A 62 -3.51 3.17 8.64
CA PHE A 62 -2.96 2.27 7.63
C PHE A 62 -1.97 1.27 8.22
N ASN A 63 -1.69 1.37 9.52
CA ASN A 63 -0.66 0.61 10.24
C ASN A 63 0.72 0.70 9.54
N ILE A 64 1.09 1.91 9.13
CA ILE A 64 2.38 2.23 8.52
C ILE A 64 3.29 2.87 9.58
N ALA A 65 4.57 2.50 9.57
CA ALA A 65 5.63 3.20 10.29
C ALA A 65 6.36 4.17 9.35
N ILE A 66 6.76 5.32 9.86
CA ILE A 66 7.39 6.40 9.10
C ILE A 66 8.84 6.61 9.55
N GLY A 67 9.75 6.68 8.58
CA GLY A 67 11.15 7.06 8.75
C GLY A 67 11.41 8.53 8.43
N VAL A 68 12.67 8.93 8.43
CA VAL A 68 13.08 10.26 7.98
C VAL A 68 13.43 10.26 6.49
N TRP A 69 13.16 11.35 5.78
CA TRP A 69 13.58 11.52 4.38
C TRP A 69 14.18 12.91 4.15
N GLY A 70 15.49 12.98 3.94
CA GLY A 70 16.19 14.27 3.82
C GLY A 70 15.96 15.17 5.04
N ALA A 71 15.51 16.40 4.81
CA ALA A 71 15.26 17.41 5.84
C ALA A 71 13.87 17.33 6.51
N SER A 72 13.02 16.35 6.14
CA SER A 72 11.66 16.17 6.70
C SER A 72 11.63 15.78 8.19
N GLN A 73 12.80 15.59 8.81
CA GLN A 73 13.02 15.23 10.21
C GLN A 73 12.25 16.12 11.21
N SER A 74 12.04 17.39 10.87
CA SER A 74 11.33 18.36 11.73
C SER A 74 9.82 18.12 11.87
N LEU A 75 9.26 17.20 11.08
CA LEU A 75 7.81 17.00 11.01
C LEU A 75 7.33 15.87 11.92
N GLY A 76 8.21 14.93 12.32
CA GLY A 76 7.85 13.78 13.15
C GLY A 76 7.98 12.46 12.38
N TYR A 77 8.47 11.44 13.07
CA TYR A 77 8.77 10.11 12.52
C TYR A 77 8.73 9.07 13.64
N ASP A 78 8.58 7.79 13.28
CA ASP A 78 8.73 6.67 14.21
C ASP A 78 10.20 6.25 14.35
N TYR A 79 10.96 6.30 13.25
CA TYR A 79 12.37 5.90 13.21
C TYR A 79 13.26 7.00 12.61
N ASN A 80 14.36 7.35 13.28
CA ASN A 80 15.34 8.31 12.77
C ASN A 80 16.30 7.67 11.74
N ILE A 81 15.73 6.93 10.80
CA ILE A 81 16.47 6.22 9.74
C ILE A 81 15.71 6.46 8.44
N GLN A 82 16.46 6.71 7.37
CA GLN A 82 15.95 6.81 6.01
C GLN A 82 16.15 5.47 5.30
N TRP A 83 15.14 5.00 4.58
CA TRP A 83 15.27 3.82 3.72
C TRP A 83 14.54 3.98 2.41
N PHE A 84 15.04 3.24 1.42
CA PHE A 84 14.51 3.10 0.09
C PHE A 84 14.59 1.64 -0.35
N TYR A 85 13.48 1.09 -0.84
CA TYR A 85 13.44 -0.23 -1.49
C TYR A 85 12.70 -0.07 -2.81
N GLY A 86 13.35 -0.32 -3.95
CA GLY A 86 12.76 -0.10 -5.27
C GLY A 86 12.97 -1.23 -6.27
N ALA A 87 11.94 -1.53 -7.06
CA ALA A 87 11.95 -2.56 -8.10
C ALA A 87 10.88 -2.30 -9.17
N ASP A 88 10.99 -3.00 -10.31
CA ASP A 88 10.01 -3.08 -11.40
C ASP A 88 9.25 -4.44 -11.42
N LYS A 89 9.50 -5.28 -10.39
CA LYS A 89 8.87 -6.57 -10.21
C LYS A 89 8.43 -6.75 -8.77
N ILE A 90 7.28 -7.39 -8.61
CA ILE A 90 6.70 -7.71 -7.31
C ILE A 90 6.38 -9.19 -7.26
N LYS A 91 6.35 -9.74 -6.06
CA LYS A 91 6.00 -11.13 -5.80
C LYS A 91 4.77 -11.19 -4.91
N VAL A 92 3.83 -12.07 -5.24
CA VAL A 92 2.69 -12.39 -4.38
C VAL A 92 3.20 -13.11 -3.12
N SER A 93 2.98 -12.52 -1.95
CA SER A 93 3.46 -13.02 -0.66
C SER A 93 2.35 -13.65 0.20
N LYS A 94 1.08 -13.41 -0.14
CA LYS A 94 -0.08 -13.92 0.61
C LYS A 94 -1.20 -14.38 -0.31
N LYS A 95 -1.84 -15.50 0.02
CA LYS A 95 -3.07 -15.98 -0.66
C LYS A 95 -4.30 -15.45 0.07
N GLY A 96 -5.32 -15.03 -0.69
CA GLY A 96 -6.65 -14.72 -0.17
C GLY A 96 -7.51 -14.02 -1.22
N PHE A 97 -8.67 -13.50 -0.81
CA PHE A 97 -9.62 -12.81 -1.70
C PHE A 97 -8.94 -11.77 -2.60
N LEU A 98 -8.05 -10.95 -2.02
CA LEU A 98 -7.30 -9.91 -2.74
C LEU A 98 -6.46 -10.47 -3.89
N THR A 99 -5.95 -11.69 -3.82
CA THR A 99 -5.13 -12.27 -4.91
C THR A 99 -5.92 -13.13 -5.87
N GLN A 100 -7.24 -13.23 -5.69
CA GLN A 100 -8.10 -14.16 -6.42
C GLN A 100 -9.28 -13.49 -7.12
N PHE A 101 -9.66 -12.28 -6.74
CA PHE A 101 -10.83 -11.61 -7.27
C PHE A 101 -10.65 -10.10 -7.46
N PRO A 102 -11.14 -9.52 -8.58
CA PRO A 102 -11.78 -10.21 -9.72
C PRO A 102 -10.81 -11.02 -10.57
N TRP A 103 -9.51 -10.75 -10.48
CA TRP A 103 -8.47 -11.44 -11.23
C TRP A 103 -7.70 -12.42 -10.34
N ASN A 104 -7.39 -13.59 -10.89
CA ASN A 104 -6.43 -14.50 -10.27
C ASN A 104 -5.02 -13.98 -10.55
N LEU A 105 -4.31 -13.55 -9.51
CA LEU A 105 -2.95 -13.02 -9.60
C LEU A 105 -1.88 -14.13 -9.51
N GLY A 106 -2.32 -15.38 -9.40
CA GLY A 106 -1.45 -16.55 -9.24
C GLY A 106 -1.22 -16.94 -7.76
N PRO A 107 -0.57 -18.09 -7.53
CA PRO A 107 -0.20 -18.54 -6.20
C PRO A 107 0.85 -17.63 -5.53
N VAL A 108 1.08 -17.83 -4.24
CA VAL A 108 2.23 -17.24 -3.54
C VAL A 108 3.52 -17.61 -4.29
N GLY A 109 4.37 -16.62 -4.54
CA GLY A 109 5.57 -16.75 -5.35
C GLY A 109 5.43 -16.29 -6.80
N THR A 110 4.21 -16.06 -7.29
CA THR A 110 4.02 -15.48 -8.63
C THR A 110 4.65 -14.09 -8.69
N VAL A 111 5.49 -13.88 -9.71
CA VAL A 111 6.13 -12.60 -10.01
C VAL A 111 5.31 -11.85 -11.06
N LEU A 112 5.00 -10.60 -10.76
CA LEU A 112 4.22 -9.70 -11.59
C LEU A 112 5.09 -8.51 -12.01
N ASN A 113 4.84 -7.97 -13.20
CA ASN A 113 5.58 -6.80 -13.70
C ASN A 113 4.83 -5.52 -13.34
N VAL A 114 5.53 -4.52 -12.83
CA VAL A 114 4.97 -3.20 -12.52
C VAL A 114 5.90 -2.12 -13.05
N PRO A 115 5.45 -0.88 -13.24
CA PRO A 115 6.38 0.21 -13.43
C PRO A 115 7.35 0.30 -12.25
N TYR A 116 8.59 0.75 -12.49
CA TYR A 116 9.55 0.93 -11.41
C TYR A 116 8.98 1.84 -10.33
N THR A 117 9.02 1.40 -9.08
CA THR A 117 8.51 2.15 -7.93
C THR A 117 9.25 1.75 -6.66
N HIS A 118 8.90 2.34 -5.52
CA HIS A 118 9.61 2.14 -4.27
C HIS A 118 8.76 2.34 -3.01
N THR A 119 9.27 1.88 -1.88
CA THR A 119 9.00 2.49 -0.57
C THR A 119 10.02 3.60 -0.32
N ALA A 120 9.59 4.73 0.23
CA ALA A 120 10.46 5.81 0.66
C ALA A 120 10.13 6.18 2.10
N SER A 121 10.86 5.60 3.04
CA SER A 121 10.69 5.84 4.48
C SER A 121 9.25 5.64 4.99
N ASN A 122 8.56 4.67 4.39
CA ASN A 122 7.33 4.06 4.89
C ASN A 122 7.55 2.54 5.00
N ALA A 123 7.00 1.92 6.05
CA ALA A 123 7.12 0.49 6.31
C ALA A 123 5.80 -0.08 6.82
N ALA A 124 5.38 -1.20 6.25
CA ALA A 124 4.10 -1.83 6.56
C ALA A 124 4.17 -2.67 7.84
N LYS A 125 3.21 -2.48 8.74
CA LYS A 125 2.97 -3.37 9.90
C LYS A 125 1.68 -4.20 9.75
N GLY A 126 0.94 -3.97 8.67
CA GLY A 126 -0.31 -4.65 8.35
C GLY A 126 -0.14 -5.98 7.60
N ASN A 127 -1.19 -6.40 6.90
CA ASN A 127 -1.15 -7.58 6.03
C ASN A 127 -0.44 -7.24 4.73
N VAL A 128 0.79 -7.71 4.55
CA VAL A 128 1.52 -7.55 3.28
C VAL A 128 1.07 -8.62 2.29
N TRP A 129 0.58 -8.18 1.13
CA TRP A 129 0.07 -9.07 0.07
C TRP A 129 1.09 -9.30 -1.03
N MET A 130 1.90 -8.28 -1.30
CA MET A 130 2.94 -8.30 -2.32
C MET A 130 4.16 -7.54 -1.83
N GLU A 131 5.34 -8.05 -2.17
CA GLU A 131 6.64 -7.46 -1.86
C GLU A 131 7.42 -7.24 -3.14
N PHE A 132 8.35 -6.29 -3.15
CA PHE A 132 9.30 -6.15 -4.25
C PHE A 132 10.14 -7.42 -4.43
N GLU A 133 10.29 -7.85 -5.66
CA GLU A 133 11.14 -8.98 -6.02
C GLU A 133 12.55 -8.46 -6.32
N LYS A 134 13.50 -8.75 -5.42
CA LYS A 134 14.92 -8.35 -5.51
C LYS A 134 15.11 -6.82 -5.66
N PRO A 135 14.60 -6.03 -4.71
CA PRO A 135 14.72 -4.58 -4.77
C PRO A 135 16.17 -4.11 -4.65
N GLY A 136 16.46 -2.96 -5.26
CA GLY A 136 17.58 -2.12 -4.84
C GLY A 136 17.29 -1.54 -3.47
N ILE A 137 18.30 -1.50 -2.60
CA ILE A 137 18.17 -1.08 -1.20
C ILE A 137 19.16 0.04 -0.93
N ASP A 138 18.69 1.14 -0.33
CA ASP A 138 19.54 2.19 0.25
C ASP A 138 19.01 2.54 1.64
N VAL A 139 19.90 2.59 2.64
CA VAL A 139 19.57 2.90 4.03
C VAL A 139 20.56 3.93 4.54
N ILE A 140 20.06 5.01 5.10
CA ILE A 140 20.87 6.14 5.58
C ILE A 140 20.47 6.48 7.01
N GLU A 141 21.47 6.57 7.88
CA GLU A 141 21.32 7.04 9.26
C GLU A 141 22.28 8.20 9.47
N ASN A 142 21.78 9.36 9.90
CA ASN A 142 22.57 10.56 10.13
C ASN A 142 23.48 10.96 8.95
N GLY A 143 22.96 10.82 7.72
CA GLY A 143 23.67 11.15 6.48
C GLY A 143 24.73 10.13 6.04
N VAL A 144 24.85 8.99 6.74
CA VAL A 144 25.81 7.92 6.41
C VAL A 144 25.06 6.70 5.91
N ARG A 145 25.48 6.12 4.79
CA ARG A 145 24.93 4.86 4.28
C ARG A 145 25.23 3.71 5.25
N LYS A 146 24.23 2.89 5.50
CA LYS A 146 24.27 1.74 6.42
C LYS A 146 23.73 0.51 5.72
N ASP A 147 24.05 -0.64 6.29
CA ASP A 147 23.41 -1.90 5.92
C ASP A 147 21.97 -1.94 6.45
N ALA A 148 21.07 -2.63 5.73
CA ALA A 148 19.66 -2.73 6.11
C ALA A 148 19.42 -3.42 7.47
N SER A 149 20.40 -4.14 8.01
CA SER A 149 20.35 -4.74 9.35
C SER A 149 20.13 -3.74 10.49
N ILE A 150 20.36 -2.44 10.28
CA ILE A 150 20.05 -1.41 11.30
C ILE A 150 18.55 -1.12 11.42
N LEU A 151 17.75 -1.51 10.42
CA LEU A 151 16.33 -1.21 10.42
C LEU A 151 15.62 -1.98 11.55
N PRO A 152 14.71 -1.32 12.31
CA PRO A 152 13.96 -1.97 13.37
C PRO A 152 13.23 -3.22 12.91
N LYS A 153 13.20 -4.26 13.74
CA LYS A 153 12.45 -5.49 13.44
C LYS A 153 10.95 -5.26 13.61
N GLY A 154 10.15 -5.96 12.80
CA GLY A 154 8.69 -5.95 12.90
C GLY A 154 8.01 -5.42 11.64
N PRO A 155 8.28 -4.16 11.23
CA PRO A 155 7.78 -3.62 9.97
C PRO A 155 8.40 -4.30 8.75
N ASN A 156 7.65 -4.31 7.65
CA ASN A 156 8.10 -4.72 6.34
C ASN A 156 8.45 -3.48 5.50
N TYR A 157 9.72 -3.35 5.13
CA TYR A 157 10.26 -2.20 4.39
C TYR A 157 10.15 -2.36 2.86
N SER A 158 9.87 -3.58 2.38
CA SER A 158 9.93 -3.97 0.97
C SER A 158 8.54 -4.30 0.39
N TYR A 159 7.48 -3.81 1.02
CA TYR A 159 6.10 -4.07 0.58
C TYR A 159 5.75 -3.26 -0.66
N TYR A 160 5.00 -3.87 -1.58
CA TYR A 160 4.32 -3.18 -2.66
C TYR A 160 2.86 -2.86 -2.29
N LEU A 161 2.18 -3.79 -1.61
CA LEU A 161 0.78 -3.64 -1.20
C LEU A 161 0.58 -4.18 0.20
N THR A 162 0.01 -3.34 1.07
CA THR A 162 -0.40 -3.74 2.43
C THR A 162 -1.82 -3.30 2.74
N THR A 163 -2.52 -4.05 3.58
CA THR A 163 -3.85 -3.71 4.09
C THR A 163 -3.93 -3.72 5.61
N TRP A 164 -4.78 -2.86 6.16
CA TRP A 164 -5.14 -2.82 7.57
C TRP A 164 -6.59 -2.40 7.73
N ASN A 165 -7.43 -3.30 8.28
CA ASN A 165 -8.88 -3.14 8.33
C ASN A 165 -9.45 -2.75 6.95
N ASN A 166 -10.14 -1.62 6.86
CA ASN A 166 -10.71 -1.01 5.66
C ASN A 166 -9.76 -0.02 4.96
N THR A 167 -8.45 -0.15 5.16
CA THR A 167 -7.45 0.71 4.49
C THR A 167 -6.37 -0.11 3.79
N ALA A 168 -5.77 0.47 2.77
CA ALA A 168 -4.63 -0.11 2.07
C ALA A 168 -3.65 0.98 1.61
N MET A 169 -2.38 0.62 1.52
CA MET A 169 -1.36 1.41 0.85
C MET A 169 -0.72 0.58 -0.25
N ILE A 170 -0.63 1.16 -1.45
CA ILE A 170 0.01 0.56 -2.62
C ILE A 170 1.11 1.49 -3.15
N GLN A 171 2.22 0.92 -3.59
CA GLN A 171 3.32 1.68 -4.18
C GLN A 171 3.12 1.99 -5.67
N THR A 172 1.89 2.00 -6.17
CA THR A 172 1.62 2.44 -7.55
C THR A 172 1.73 3.95 -7.67
N GLY A 173 2.50 4.43 -8.65
CA GLY A 173 2.49 5.84 -9.01
C GLY A 173 3.77 6.40 -9.64
N HIS A 174 4.92 5.74 -9.54
CA HIS A 174 6.20 6.32 -9.96
C HIS A 174 6.49 6.21 -11.47
N SER A 175 5.47 6.47 -12.30
CA SER A 175 5.42 6.11 -13.73
C SER A 175 4.73 7.14 -14.62
N ASN A 176 4.51 8.37 -14.13
CA ASN A 176 3.75 9.40 -14.85
C ASN A 176 2.34 8.96 -15.26
N GLY A 177 1.69 8.13 -14.43
CA GLY A 177 0.35 7.60 -14.69
C GLY A 177 0.30 6.35 -15.57
N GLU A 178 1.43 5.87 -16.08
CA GLU A 178 1.51 4.61 -16.81
C GLU A 178 1.32 3.42 -15.86
N SER A 179 0.74 2.33 -16.38
CA SER A 179 0.55 1.09 -15.63
C SER A 179 0.73 -0.15 -16.50
N THR A 180 1.22 -1.23 -15.89
CA THR A 180 1.20 -2.56 -16.52
C THR A 180 -0.18 -3.19 -16.39
N GLU A 181 -0.43 -4.26 -17.14
CA GLU A 181 -1.65 -5.04 -16.97
C GLU A 181 -1.74 -5.67 -15.56
N ASP A 182 -0.63 -6.19 -15.05
CA ASP A 182 -0.61 -6.79 -13.71
C ASP A 182 -0.93 -5.76 -12.64
N GLU A 183 -0.35 -4.55 -12.71
CA GLU A 183 -0.67 -3.46 -11.78
C GLU A 183 -2.16 -3.09 -11.82
N ARG A 184 -2.77 -3.00 -13.00
CA ARG A 184 -4.21 -2.75 -13.13
C ARG A 184 -5.06 -3.85 -12.48
N LYS A 185 -4.64 -5.12 -12.58
CA LYS A 185 -5.31 -6.24 -11.91
C LYS A 185 -5.17 -6.15 -10.40
N VAL A 186 -3.97 -5.83 -9.89
CA VAL A 186 -3.73 -5.61 -8.46
C VAL A 186 -4.60 -4.47 -7.91
N LEU A 187 -4.64 -3.34 -8.62
CA LEU A 187 -5.48 -2.19 -8.27
C LEU A 187 -6.96 -2.58 -8.21
N ALA A 188 -7.47 -3.24 -9.27
CA ALA A 188 -8.87 -3.68 -9.31
C ALA A 188 -9.18 -4.60 -8.11
N ASN A 189 -8.37 -5.64 -7.89
CA ASN A 189 -8.55 -6.55 -6.77
C ASN A 189 -8.53 -5.84 -5.41
N THR A 190 -7.65 -4.85 -5.24
CA THR A 190 -7.56 -4.08 -3.99
C THR A 190 -8.81 -3.23 -3.76
N LEU A 191 -9.36 -2.60 -4.80
CA LEU A 191 -10.59 -1.82 -4.69
C LEU A 191 -11.80 -2.71 -4.33
N PHE A 192 -11.89 -3.90 -4.93
CA PHE A 192 -12.91 -4.89 -4.55
C PHE A 192 -12.71 -5.41 -3.12
N TYR A 193 -11.45 -5.65 -2.72
CA TYR A 193 -11.13 -6.03 -1.34
C TYR A 193 -11.52 -4.94 -0.34
N LEU A 194 -11.33 -3.65 -0.65
CA LEU A 194 -11.66 -2.56 0.27
C LEU A 194 -13.15 -2.25 0.37
N LYS A 195 -13.95 -2.74 -0.58
CA LYS A 195 -15.41 -2.60 -0.56
C LYS A 195 -16.03 -3.55 0.46
N GLN A 196 -15.84 -3.23 1.74
CA GLN A 196 -16.28 -4.04 2.88
C GLN A 196 -17.73 -3.73 3.30
N LEU A 197 -18.24 -2.53 3.01
CA LEU A 197 -19.62 -2.16 3.31
C LEU A 197 -20.59 -2.82 2.33
N THR A 198 -21.59 -3.50 2.89
CA THR A 198 -22.75 -4.01 2.14
C THR A 198 -24.02 -3.74 2.94
N HIS A 199 -25.01 -3.18 2.27
CA HIS A 199 -26.38 -3.07 2.79
C HIS A 199 -27.30 -4.17 2.25
N LYS A 200 -26.73 -5.11 1.49
CA LYS A 200 -27.47 -6.23 0.92
C LYS A 200 -27.71 -7.29 2.00
N THR A 201 -28.90 -7.88 1.98
CA THR A 201 -29.27 -9.03 2.82
C THR A 201 -28.80 -10.37 2.23
N GLU A 202 -28.24 -10.35 1.03
CA GLU A 202 -27.63 -11.49 0.34
C GLU A 202 -26.32 -11.05 -0.33
N ILE A 203 -25.32 -11.94 -0.34
CA ILE A 203 -24.03 -11.67 -0.97
C ILE A 203 -23.53 -12.92 -1.69
N LEU A 204 -23.01 -12.72 -2.91
CA LEU A 204 -22.24 -13.75 -3.60
C LEU A 204 -20.82 -13.75 -3.03
N ASP A 205 -20.47 -14.82 -2.32
CA ASP A 205 -19.12 -14.99 -1.79
C ASP A 205 -18.15 -15.43 -2.89
N ASN A 206 -17.31 -14.48 -3.32
CA ASN A 206 -16.27 -14.72 -4.31
C ASN A 206 -14.93 -15.15 -3.68
N SER A 207 -14.87 -15.33 -2.36
CA SER A 207 -13.64 -15.71 -1.64
C SER A 207 -13.30 -17.20 -1.75
N ALA A 208 -14.28 -18.04 -2.10
CA ALA A 208 -14.09 -19.46 -2.35
C ALA A 208 -14.20 -19.76 -3.85
N ARG A 209 -13.07 -20.12 -4.48
CA ARG A 209 -13.03 -20.71 -5.82
C ARG A 209 -12.34 -22.07 -5.72
N ASP A 210 -13.09 -23.14 -5.96
CA ASP A 210 -12.52 -24.46 -6.19
C ASP A 210 -12.17 -24.60 -7.68
N ILE A 211 -10.90 -24.82 -7.95
CA ILE A 211 -10.36 -25.04 -9.30
C ILE A 211 -9.61 -26.38 -9.36
N ALA A 212 -9.72 -27.21 -8.33
CA ALA A 212 -9.13 -28.55 -8.34
C ALA A 212 -9.98 -29.46 -9.25
N ASP A 213 -9.29 -30.33 -9.99
CA ASP A 213 -9.97 -31.40 -10.71
C ASP A 213 -10.66 -32.34 -9.71
N PRO A 214 -11.84 -32.90 -10.05
CA PRO A 214 -12.50 -33.87 -9.18
C PRO A 214 -11.60 -35.09 -8.97
N ASN A 215 -11.72 -35.70 -7.79
CA ASN A 215 -11.07 -36.99 -7.52
C ASN A 215 -11.55 -38.01 -8.56
N LYS A 216 -10.63 -38.86 -9.02
CA LYS A 216 -10.97 -39.99 -9.91
C LYS A 216 -11.99 -40.89 -9.20
N PRO A 217 -13.02 -41.38 -9.92
CA PRO A 217 -14.05 -42.26 -9.36
C PRO A 217 -13.49 -43.57 -8.81
#